data_AF-A0A2W2CNM4-F1
#
_entry.id   AF-A0A2W2CNM4-F1
#
_cell.length_a   1.000
_cell.length_b   1.000
_cell.length_c   1.000
_cell.angle_alpha   90.00
_cell.angle_beta   90.00
_cell.angle_gamma   90.00
#
_symmetry.space_group_name_H-M   'P 1'
#
loop_
_entity.id
_entity.type
_entity.pdbx_description
1 polymer ?
#
loop_
_entity_poly.entity_id
_entity_poly.type
_entity_poly.pdbx_seq_one_letter_code
_entity_poly.pdbx_strand_id
1 'polypeptide(L)'
;MRLKSAIAGASLLIGRRKPTGSLMRHLKSFIACVTLLTGAAMALPGPAAHAAPVRYEAESSPAVCTGTIDSDHAGYSGSGFCNGNNAVGAYVQFTVNASVAGTATLAVRFANGTTASRPADLIVNGTRVQPAVAFEGTGAWNAWSNKTFSVSVSAGGNTIRLSPTTSSGLANIDYLDFEVGTAAAPAVTWLGDTQLDPSAVYFVSYDGLVNNASFQQDGIVTYAGYQYAAWYTSTRYTMVARRQLPSGAWQTVQLPHRLSTNDSHNVISLGISRTDGRLHLGMDTHNNAIYYVKSEAGLVSNPGSVSWSASRFGAVQRSLDGVSLGNITYPRFVATPEGRLQLSYRTGGSGNGTMELAEYNGSTWTRLGRWSSASGSYTLNGDTSTTRNMYLHGISYGPGGRLHAAFTWREGNSAVMCNRGGLANHDTGYVYSDDRGRTWRNNAGQVLATTGSGTLVSVSSPGHVVDPLSVDHALINQESQAIDSAGNPHVIISYVPGRYTQCVSDFVQQRISSGHAFHVWRDSAGSWRKMEIPVALNAFGRSQLVLDGANNAYVVMPYGRIVTASAASGWTDWTVRFDGSGLNAFGEVVVDRGRIASGVLSILYQRRSSGTTPSPIRVVDFRLG
;
A
#
# COMPACT_ATOMS: atom_id res chain seq x y z
N MET A 1 16.53 -52.38 -28.95
CA MET A 1 15.86 -53.59 -28.41
C MET A 1 15.97 -53.55 -26.89
N ARG A 2 14.91 -53.91 -26.17
CA ARG A 2 14.67 -53.76 -24.71
C ARG A 2 15.90 -53.88 -23.81
N LEU A 3 15.94 -53.10 -22.71
CA LEU A 3 15.87 -53.67 -21.35
C LEU A 3 15.59 -52.62 -20.25
N LYS A 4 14.80 -53.07 -19.26
CA LYS A 4 14.45 -52.43 -17.99
C LYS A 4 15.66 -52.44 -17.04
N SER A 5 15.76 -51.46 -16.15
CA SER A 5 16.58 -51.55 -14.94
C SER A 5 15.72 -51.30 -13.69
N ALA A 6 15.83 -52.24 -12.75
CA ALA A 6 15.35 -52.17 -11.38
C ALA A 6 16.57 -51.96 -10.48
N ILE A 7 16.43 -51.17 -9.41
CA ILE A 7 17.37 -51.18 -8.27
C ILE A 7 16.57 -51.10 -6.97
N ALA A 8 16.85 -52.07 -6.11
CA ALA A 8 16.35 -52.27 -4.75
C ALA A 8 17.12 -51.41 -3.72
N GLY A 9 16.53 -51.25 -2.54
CA GLY A 9 17.03 -50.40 -1.46
C GLY A 9 18.05 -51.05 -0.52
N ALA A 10 18.44 -50.27 0.50
CA ALA A 10 19.06 -50.74 1.72
C ALA A 10 18.77 -49.77 2.88
N SER A 11 18.26 -50.33 3.99
CA SER A 11 18.11 -49.70 5.31
C SER A 11 19.46 -49.58 6.03
N LEU A 12 19.64 -48.58 6.91
CA LEU A 12 20.63 -48.67 7.99
C LEU A 12 20.14 -48.00 9.29
N LEU A 13 20.65 -48.57 10.38
CA LEU A 13 20.12 -48.71 11.73
C LEU A 13 20.16 -47.47 12.64
N ILE A 14 19.29 -47.58 13.65
CA ILE A 14 19.20 -46.85 14.92
C ILE A 14 20.44 -47.09 15.81
N GLY A 15 20.92 -46.04 16.49
CA GLY A 15 21.86 -46.14 17.60
C GLY A 15 21.65 -45.03 18.63
N ARG A 16 21.07 -45.38 19.80
CA ARG A 16 20.95 -44.53 21.00
C ARG A 16 22.31 -44.35 21.68
N ARG A 17 22.57 -43.18 22.29
CA ARG A 17 23.32 -43.04 23.56
C ARG A 17 22.94 -41.75 24.29
N LYS A 18 22.82 -41.86 25.62
CA LYS A 18 22.55 -40.81 26.63
C LYS A 18 23.71 -40.83 27.67
N PRO A 19 23.77 -39.95 28.68
CA PRO A 19 24.85 -38.98 28.91
C PRO A 19 25.77 -39.32 30.10
N THR A 20 26.82 -38.52 30.33
CA THR A 20 27.64 -38.53 31.56
C THR A 20 28.05 -37.11 31.98
N GLY A 21 27.82 -36.78 33.27
CA GLY A 21 28.43 -35.63 33.99
C GLY A 21 29.94 -35.85 34.20
N SER A 22 30.74 -35.05 34.92
CA SER A 22 30.66 -34.01 35.97
C SER A 22 32.09 -33.38 35.97
N LEU A 23 32.37 -32.13 36.39
CA LEU A 23 32.92 -31.84 37.72
C LEU A 23 33.10 -30.32 37.97
N MET A 24 32.92 -29.96 39.25
CA MET A 24 32.96 -28.66 39.91
C MET A 24 34.35 -28.00 40.03
N ARG A 25 34.34 -26.66 40.26
CA ARG A 25 35.10 -25.89 41.28
C ARG A 25 34.47 -24.48 41.37
N HIS A 26 33.55 -24.20 42.31
CA HIS A 26 33.75 -23.64 43.66
C HIS A 26 34.50 -22.30 43.74
N LEU A 27 33.75 -21.21 43.94
CA LEU A 27 34.11 -20.17 44.92
C LEU A 27 32.84 -19.56 45.52
N LYS A 28 32.75 -19.58 46.86
CA LYS A 28 31.66 -19.03 47.67
C LYS A 28 31.91 -17.54 47.93
N SER A 29 30.85 -16.73 47.93
CA SER A 29 30.70 -15.61 48.85
C SER A 29 29.23 -15.27 49.06
N PHE A 30 28.85 -15.21 50.33
CA PHE A 30 27.57 -14.74 50.87
C PHE A 30 27.42 -13.22 50.68
N ILE A 31 26.19 -12.70 50.57
CA ILE A 31 25.56 -11.69 51.45
C ILE A 31 24.33 -11.03 50.79
N ALA A 32 23.30 -10.83 51.63
CA ALA A 32 22.18 -9.88 51.58
C ALA A 32 21.02 -10.10 50.60
N CYS A 33 19.93 -10.59 51.18
CA CYS A 33 18.57 -10.44 50.68
C CYS A 33 18.13 -8.98 50.93
N VAL A 34 17.92 -8.21 49.86
CA VAL A 34 17.21 -6.93 49.89
C VAL A 34 15.96 -7.12 49.03
N THR A 35 14.80 -7.10 49.69
CA THR A 35 13.49 -7.00 49.06
C THR A 35 13.34 -5.59 48.45
N LEU A 36 13.57 -5.43 47.15
CA LEU A 36 13.10 -4.27 46.40
C LEU A 36 11.64 -4.51 45.99
N LEU A 37 10.70 -3.79 46.60
CA LEU A 37 9.42 -3.50 45.98
C LEU A 37 9.67 -2.60 44.77
N THR A 38 9.65 -3.15 43.55
CA THR A 38 9.54 -2.35 42.33
C THR A 38 8.08 -1.97 42.12
N GLY A 39 7.71 -0.77 42.57
CA GLY A 39 6.48 -0.11 42.15
C GLY A 39 6.53 0.13 40.64
N ALA A 40 5.61 -0.50 39.91
CA ALA A 40 5.39 -0.20 38.50
C ALA A 40 4.79 1.21 38.39
N ALA A 41 5.63 2.21 38.11
CA ALA A 41 5.15 3.50 37.64
C ALA A 41 4.57 3.29 36.23
N MET A 42 3.23 3.35 36.12
CA MET A 42 2.56 3.52 34.84
C MET A 42 3.00 4.86 34.27
N ALA A 43 3.95 4.85 33.33
CA ALA A 43 4.25 6.02 32.51
C ALA A 43 3.05 6.24 31.59
N LEU A 44 2.20 7.22 31.93
CA LEU A 44 1.27 7.81 30.99
C LEU A 44 2.09 8.32 29.79
N PRO A 45 1.69 8.07 28.53
CA PRO A 45 2.33 8.71 27.39
C PRO A 45 2.15 10.22 27.57
N GLY A 46 3.26 10.93 27.81
CA GLY A 46 3.26 12.38 27.80
C GLY A 46 2.79 12.88 26.44
N PRO A 47 2.14 14.05 26.35
CA PRO A 47 1.83 14.65 25.07
C PRO A 47 3.13 14.74 24.26
N ALA A 48 3.07 14.36 22.98
CA ALA A 48 4.19 14.50 22.06
C ALA A 48 4.74 15.93 22.18
N ALA A 49 6.02 16.04 22.54
CA ALA A 49 6.70 17.32 22.62
C ALA A 49 6.65 17.96 21.22
N HIS A 50 5.74 18.92 21.04
CA HIS A 50 5.74 19.77 19.85
C HIS A 50 7.00 20.62 19.91
N ALA A 51 7.78 20.61 18.83
CA ALA A 51 8.85 21.57 18.68
C ALA A 51 8.24 22.98 18.71
N ALA A 52 8.82 23.90 19.49
CA ALA A 52 8.35 25.27 19.50
C ALA A 52 8.46 25.88 18.09
N PRO A 53 7.52 26.75 17.67
CA PRO A 53 7.61 27.47 16.41
C PRO A 53 8.95 28.20 16.26
N VAL A 54 9.50 28.23 15.04
CA VAL A 54 10.71 29.00 14.73
C VAL A 54 10.30 30.42 14.39
N ARG A 55 10.83 31.40 15.12
CA ARG A 55 10.58 32.82 14.87
C ARG A 55 11.50 33.38 13.79
N TYR A 56 10.92 34.18 12.90
CA TYR A 56 11.62 35.01 11.93
C TYR A 56 11.22 36.48 12.16
N GLU A 57 12.16 37.27 12.69
CA GLU A 57 11.97 38.70 12.96
C GLU A 57 11.94 39.48 11.63
N ALA A 58 10.99 40.43 11.47
CA ALA A 58 10.81 41.15 10.21
C ALA A 58 11.96 42.11 9.88
N GLU A 59 12.73 42.51 10.90
CA GLU A 59 13.88 43.38 10.80
C GLU A 59 15.21 42.66 10.56
N SER A 60 15.22 41.33 10.63
CA SER A 60 16.44 40.53 10.51
C SER A 60 16.53 39.81 9.17
N SER A 61 17.70 39.90 8.52
CA SER A 61 18.00 39.10 7.32
C SER A 61 17.82 37.59 7.63
N PRO A 62 17.18 36.79 6.76
CA PRO A 62 16.87 37.07 5.36
C PRO A 62 15.48 37.70 5.09
N ALA A 63 14.81 38.26 6.10
CA ALA A 63 13.58 39.00 5.86
C ALA A 63 13.86 40.29 5.08
N VAL A 64 12.91 40.70 4.25
CA VAL A 64 12.96 41.93 3.46
C VAL A 64 11.68 42.72 3.72
N CYS A 65 11.85 43.96 4.17
CA CYS A 65 10.77 44.94 4.36
C CYS A 65 10.93 46.05 3.33
N THR A 66 9.91 46.34 2.52
CA THR A 66 9.89 47.57 1.71
C THR A 66 9.27 48.70 2.51
N GLY A 67 10.11 49.45 3.19
CA GLY A 67 9.73 50.47 4.15
C GLY A 67 10.91 50.79 5.06
N THR A 68 10.63 51.09 6.31
CA THR A 68 11.65 51.26 7.35
C THR A 68 11.53 50.15 8.40
N ILE A 69 12.65 49.91 9.09
CA ILE A 69 12.63 49.17 10.35
C ILE A 69 12.58 50.21 11.46
N ASP A 70 11.48 50.21 12.20
CA ASP A 70 11.21 51.19 13.25
C ASP A 70 11.22 50.52 14.63
N SER A 71 11.30 51.33 15.68
CA SER A 71 11.35 50.89 17.09
C SER A 71 10.61 51.86 18.04
N ASP A 72 9.79 52.75 17.49
CA ASP A 72 9.12 53.85 18.18
C ASP A 72 7.77 53.47 18.81
N HIS A 73 7.34 52.21 18.68
CA HIS A 73 6.14 51.67 19.32
C HIS A 73 6.50 50.50 20.22
N ALA A 74 6.30 50.60 21.54
CA ALA A 74 6.64 49.51 22.45
C ALA A 74 5.86 48.20 22.17
N GLY A 75 6.42 47.05 22.58
CA GLY A 75 5.73 45.75 22.57
C GLY A 75 6.03 44.81 21.39
N TYR A 76 6.93 45.22 20.48
CA TYR A 76 7.52 44.36 19.44
C TYR A 76 8.57 43.38 20.03
N SER A 77 9.00 42.37 19.28
CA SER A 77 10.14 41.51 19.62
C SER A 77 11.41 41.84 18.85
N GLY A 78 12.55 41.36 19.32
CA GLY A 78 13.82 41.67 18.67
C GLY A 78 14.21 43.14 18.84
N SER A 79 14.66 43.75 17.75
CA SER A 79 15.25 45.10 17.73
C SER A 79 14.36 46.15 17.06
N GLY A 80 13.32 45.74 16.33
CA GLY A 80 12.37 46.63 15.69
C GLY A 80 11.24 45.86 15.01
N PHE A 81 10.53 46.52 14.11
CA PHE A 81 9.48 45.92 13.30
C PHE A 81 9.47 46.53 11.89
N CYS A 82 8.89 45.83 10.92
CA CYS A 82 8.70 46.34 9.57
C CYS A 82 7.52 47.34 9.52
N ASN A 83 7.85 48.61 9.32
CA ASN A 83 6.91 49.65 8.92
C ASN A 83 6.91 49.76 7.38
N GLY A 84 6.01 49.00 6.74
CA GLY A 84 5.94 48.93 5.28
C GLY A 84 5.47 50.25 4.66
N ASN A 85 6.00 50.57 3.48
CA ASN A 85 5.55 51.72 2.68
C ASN A 85 4.03 51.69 2.47
N ASN A 86 3.38 52.85 2.61
CA ASN A 86 1.96 53.04 2.31
C ASN A 86 1.73 53.07 0.79
N ALA A 87 1.85 51.91 0.14
CA ALA A 87 1.70 51.78 -1.31
C ALA A 87 1.27 50.36 -1.72
N VAL A 88 0.48 50.28 -2.78
CA VAL A 88 0.31 49.02 -3.53
C VAL A 88 1.65 48.67 -4.16
N GLY A 89 2.10 47.43 -3.97
CA GLY A 89 3.41 46.96 -4.45
C GLY A 89 4.50 46.93 -3.37
N ALA A 90 4.26 47.50 -2.19
CA ALA A 90 5.08 47.22 -1.01
C ALA A 90 4.97 45.74 -0.60
N TYR A 91 5.84 45.26 0.29
CA TYR A 91 5.78 43.94 0.89
C TYR A 91 6.67 43.81 2.13
N VAL A 92 6.32 42.82 2.95
CA VAL A 92 7.29 42.12 3.81
C VAL A 92 7.41 40.69 3.30
N GLN A 93 8.64 40.18 3.22
CA GLN A 93 8.91 38.81 2.78
C GLN A 93 9.89 38.13 3.74
N PHE A 94 9.51 36.95 4.22
CA PHE A 94 10.34 36.07 5.03
C PHE A 94 10.88 34.92 4.15
N THR A 95 12.09 34.46 4.45
CA THR A 95 12.60 33.18 3.93
C THR A 95 12.67 32.20 5.09
N VAL A 96 11.80 31.20 5.07
CA VAL A 96 11.67 30.18 6.13
C VAL A 96 12.19 28.84 5.66
N ASN A 97 12.77 28.05 6.56
CA ASN A 97 13.26 26.72 6.23
C ASN A 97 12.32 25.64 6.81
N ALA A 98 11.81 24.76 5.94
CA ALA A 98 11.00 23.61 6.33
C ALA A 98 11.85 22.35 6.29
N SER A 99 11.92 21.60 7.40
CA SER A 99 12.68 20.34 7.48
C SER A 99 12.12 19.26 6.55
N VAL A 100 10.82 19.30 6.26
CA VAL A 100 10.08 18.45 5.32
C VAL A 100 9.05 19.29 4.55
N ALA A 101 8.63 18.82 3.38
CA ALA A 101 7.47 19.39 2.70
C ALA A 101 6.19 19.06 3.48
N GLY A 102 5.21 19.95 3.50
CA GLY A 102 3.97 19.71 4.23
C GLY A 102 3.14 20.96 4.48
N THR A 103 2.19 20.87 5.41
CA THR A 103 1.40 22.01 5.86
C THR A 103 2.13 22.71 7.01
N ALA A 104 2.40 24.00 6.85
CA ALA A 104 2.95 24.85 7.88
C ALA A 104 1.88 25.79 8.46
N THR A 105 1.98 26.03 9.76
CA THR A 105 1.28 27.10 10.46
C THR A 105 2.16 28.34 10.47
N LEU A 106 1.61 29.45 9.98
CA LEU A 106 2.19 30.78 10.03
C LEU A 106 1.47 31.57 11.11
N ALA A 107 2.15 32.19 12.06
CA ALA A 107 1.56 33.18 12.95
C ALA A 107 2.28 34.52 12.77
N VAL A 108 1.60 35.46 12.12
CA VAL A 108 2.12 36.81 11.87
C VAL A 108 1.72 37.71 13.03
N ARG A 109 2.70 38.31 13.70
CA ARG A 109 2.43 39.34 14.70
C ARG A 109 2.42 40.72 14.04
N PHE A 110 1.38 41.49 14.31
CA PHE A 110 1.16 42.77 13.67
C PHE A 110 0.51 43.80 14.60
N ALA A 111 0.68 45.08 14.28
CA ALA A 111 -0.04 46.19 14.88
C ALA A 111 -0.63 47.10 13.81
N ASN A 112 -1.88 47.51 14.01
CA ASN A 112 -2.57 48.49 13.18
C ASN A 112 -3.31 49.47 14.09
N GLY A 113 -2.70 50.61 14.38
CA GLY A 113 -3.27 51.61 15.29
C GLY A 113 -4.45 52.39 14.71
N THR A 114 -4.91 52.06 13.50
CA THR A 114 -6.09 52.68 12.88
C THR A 114 -7.34 51.83 13.09
N THR A 115 -8.51 52.36 12.75
CA THR A 115 -9.78 51.60 12.75
C THR A 115 -10.06 50.90 11.42
N ALA A 116 -9.31 51.20 10.35
CA ALA A 116 -9.49 50.61 9.04
C ALA A 116 -8.56 49.41 8.86
N SER A 117 -9.08 48.32 8.30
CA SER A 117 -8.29 47.13 7.99
C SER A 117 -7.23 47.44 6.92
N ARG A 118 -6.04 46.84 7.05
CA ARG A 118 -4.95 46.90 6.05
C ARG A 118 -4.81 45.55 5.34
N PRO A 119 -5.60 45.25 4.29
CA PRO A 119 -5.59 43.94 3.66
C PRO A 119 -4.31 43.70 2.84
N ALA A 120 -3.85 42.44 2.83
CA ALA A 120 -2.70 42.01 2.05
C ALA A 120 -2.92 40.63 1.42
N ASP A 121 -2.32 40.36 0.27
CA ASP A 121 -2.23 39.01 -0.26
C ASP A 121 -1.14 38.23 0.46
N LEU A 122 -1.45 36.99 0.83
CA LEU A 122 -0.47 36.01 1.28
C LEU A 122 0.03 35.21 0.07
N ILE A 123 1.33 35.28 -0.17
CA ILE A 123 2.02 34.64 -1.30
C ILE A 123 3.08 33.70 -0.76
N VAL A 124 3.06 32.44 -1.19
CA VAL A 124 4.04 31.41 -0.80
C VAL A 124 4.75 30.90 -2.05
N ASN A 125 6.08 30.96 -2.08
CA ASN A 125 6.90 30.54 -3.22
C ASN A 125 6.43 31.14 -4.56
N GLY A 126 6.06 32.43 -4.54
CA GLY A 126 5.56 33.16 -5.71
C GLY A 126 4.09 32.92 -6.09
N THR A 127 3.41 31.98 -5.42
CA THR A 127 1.99 31.68 -5.66
C THR A 127 1.11 32.40 -4.63
N ARG A 128 0.11 33.16 -5.07
CA ARG A 128 -0.88 33.78 -4.16
C ARG A 128 -1.79 32.68 -3.59
N VAL A 129 -1.66 32.41 -2.28
CA VAL A 129 -2.41 31.35 -1.58
C VAL A 129 -3.67 31.86 -0.90
N GLN A 130 -3.68 33.12 -0.43
CA GLN A 130 -4.88 33.77 0.09
C GLN A 130 -4.93 35.24 -0.37
N PRO A 131 -5.99 35.66 -1.07
CA PRO A 131 -6.14 37.05 -1.49
C PRO A 131 -6.67 37.93 -0.35
N ALA A 132 -6.18 39.18 -0.27
CA ALA A 132 -6.72 40.26 0.58
C ALA A 132 -7.03 39.85 2.04
N VAL A 133 -6.12 39.13 2.71
CA VAL A 133 -6.23 38.81 4.12
C VAL A 133 -6.21 40.08 4.96
N ALA A 134 -7.24 40.24 5.79
CA ALA A 134 -7.50 41.50 6.49
C ALA A 134 -6.66 41.64 7.77
N PHE A 135 -5.84 42.68 7.89
CA PHE A 135 -5.14 43.01 9.14
C PHE A 135 -5.90 44.14 9.86
N GLU A 136 -6.82 43.73 10.74
CA GLU A 136 -7.75 44.62 11.44
C GLU A 136 -7.07 45.61 12.37
N GLY A 137 -7.78 46.67 12.76
CA GLY A 137 -7.30 47.59 13.79
C GLY A 137 -7.03 46.88 15.11
N THR A 138 -5.84 47.04 15.67
CA THR A 138 -5.44 46.47 16.97
C THR A 138 -5.71 47.44 18.12
N GLY A 139 -6.24 48.63 17.83
CA GLY A 139 -6.64 49.66 18.80
C GLY A 139 -5.57 50.71 19.08
N ALA A 140 -4.28 50.35 18.97
CA ALA A 140 -3.15 51.27 19.08
C ALA A 140 -1.91 50.69 18.40
N TRP A 141 -0.92 51.53 18.05
CA TRP A 141 0.31 51.09 17.39
C TRP A 141 1.27 50.30 18.30
N ASN A 142 1.11 50.42 19.63
CA ASN A 142 1.78 49.59 20.63
C ASN A 142 0.93 48.38 21.09
N ALA A 143 -0.24 48.16 20.47
CA ALA A 143 -1.08 47.00 20.71
C ALA A 143 -0.87 45.99 19.59
N TRP A 144 -0.22 44.87 19.91
CA TRP A 144 0.16 43.83 18.95
C TRP A 144 -0.78 42.64 19.03
N SER A 145 -1.10 42.04 17.88
CA SER A 145 -1.95 40.86 17.77
C SER A 145 -1.33 39.83 16.82
N ASN A 146 -1.70 38.55 16.99
CA ASN A 146 -1.26 37.47 16.11
C ASN A 146 -2.39 37.10 15.14
N LYS A 147 -2.04 36.86 13.88
CA LYS A 147 -2.94 36.26 12.89
C LYS A 147 -2.34 34.99 12.32
N THR A 148 -3.10 33.90 12.36
CA THR A 148 -2.64 32.58 11.95
C THR A 148 -3.13 32.17 10.57
N PHE A 149 -2.28 31.50 9.81
CA PHE A 149 -2.58 30.92 8.50
C PHE A 149 -2.03 29.49 8.40
N SER A 150 -2.68 28.64 7.60
CA SER A 150 -2.13 27.33 7.22
C SER A 150 -1.78 27.35 5.73
N VAL A 151 -0.54 27.00 5.39
CA VAL A 151 -0.02 27.04 4.01
C VAL A 151 0.79 25.79 3.68
N SER A 152 0.83 25.41 2.40
CA SER A 152 1.71 24.33 1.94
C SER A 152 3.12 24.86 1.69
N VAL A 153 4.13 24.12 2.14
CA VAL A 153 5.56 24.42 1.97
C VAL A 153 6.32 23.24 1.35
N SER A 154 7.39 23.54 0.62
CA SER A 154 8.36 22.57 0.12
C SER A 154 9.41 22.26 1.19
N ALA A 155 10.08 21.11 1.12
CA ALA A 155 11.27 20.88 1.94
C ALA A 155 12.37 21.88 1.56
N GLY A 156 13.10 22.41 2.54
CA GLY A 156 14.11 23.45 2.35
C GLY A 156 13.54 24.87 2.45
N GLY A 157 14.18 25.81 1.76
CA GLY A 157 13.84 27.24 1.80
C GLY A 157 12.51 27.55 1.09
N ASN A 158 11.65 28.31 1.75
CA ASN A 158 10.37 28.80 1.24
C ASN A 158 10.27 30.32 1.43
N THR A 159 9.66 31.04 0.49
CA THR A 159 9.36 32.47 0.64
C THR A 159 7.92 32.68 1.07
N ILE A 160 7.71 33.48 2.11
CA ILE A 160 6.40 33.88 2.64
C ILE A 160 6.29 35.38 2.52
N ARG A 161 5.39 35.89 1.68
CA ARG A 161 5.27 37.31 1.37
C ARG A 161 3.85 37.83 1.65
N LEU A 162 3.77 38.95 2.37
CA LEU A 162 2.54 39.74 2.52
C LEU A 162 2.65 40.96 1.60
N SER A 163 1.70 41.13 0.68
CA SER A 163 1.66 42.27 -0.26
C SER A 163 0.35 43.05 -0.10
N PRO A 164 0.35 44.33 0.34
CA PRO A 164 -0.87 45.08 0.59
C PRO A 164 -1.66 45.28 -0.71
N THR A 165 -2.97 45.19 -0.62
CA THR A 165 -3.88 45.35 -1.77
C THR A 165 -4.44 46.76 -1.91
N THR A 166 -4.04 47.68 -1.03
CA THR A 166 -4.49 49.08 -1.03
C THR A 166 -3.31 50.04 -0.88
N SER A 167 -3.53 51.31 -1.21
CA SER A 167 -2.54 52.39 -1.03
C SER A 167 -2.24 52.69 0.44
N SER A 168 -3.00 52.15 1.39
CA SER A 168 -2.72 52.31 2.82
C SER A 168 -1.57 51.44 3.33
N GLY A 169 -1.00 50.56 2.49
CA GLY A 169 0.14 49.72 2.86
C GLY A 169 -0.21 48.58 3.82
N LEU A 170 0.83 47.98 4.41
CA LEU A 170 0.71 46.89 5.40
C LEU A 170 0.43 47.45 6.79
N ALA A 171 -0.11 46.62 7.68
CA ALA A 171 0.07 46.84 9.12
C ALA A 171 1.56 46.78 9.49
N ASN A 172 1.95 47.29 10.66
CA ASN A 172 3.30 47.09 11.16
C ASN A 172 3.48 45.60 11.45
N ILE A 173 4.51 44.97 10.88
CA ILE A 173 4.76 43.54 11.01
C ILE A 173 5.99 43.34 11.90
N ASP A 174 5.79 42.67 13.03
CA ASP A 174 6.83 42.39 14.02
C ASP A 174 7.63 41.15 13.60
N TYR A 175 6.97 39.99 13.61
CA TYR A 175 7.59 38.72 13.24
C TYR A 175 6.63 37.75 12.57
N LEU A 176 7.20 36.68 12.03
CA LEU A 176 6.52 35.46 11.62
C LEU A 176 7.01 34.27 12.46
N ASP A 177 6.13 33.69 13.26
CA ASP A 177 6.35 32.38 13.86
C ASP A 177 5.94 31.31 12.83
N PHE A 178 6.85 30.37 12.56
CA PHE A 178 6.71 29.34 11.54
C PHE A 178 6.88 27.96 12.16
N GLU A 179 5.88 27.10 11.97
CA GLU A 179 5.91 25.71 12.40
C GLU A 179 5.45 24.82 11.26
N VAL A 180 6.26 23.86 10.85
CA VAL A 180 5.77 22.77 10.00
C VAL A 180 5.01 21.82 10.91
N GLY A 181 3.69 21.74 10.76
CA GLY A 181 2.92 20.74 11.46
C GLY A 181 3.48 19.37 11.06
N THR A 182 3.99 18.59 12.02
CA THR A 182 4.23 17.17 11.76
C THR A 182 2.85 16.58 11.56
N ALA A 183 2.42 16.40 10.30
CA ALA A 183 1.25 15.59 10.02
C ALA A 183 1.49 14.27 10.75
N ALA A 184 0.65 13.97 11.74
CA ALA A 184 0.73 12.68 12.40
C ALA A 184 0.20 11.67 11.39
N ALA A 185 0.96 10.60 11.14
CA ALA A 185 0.45 9.51 10.31
C ALA A 185 -0.93 9.08 10.84
N PRO A 186 -1.91 8.78 9.98
CA PRO A 186 -3.28 8.55 10.44
C PRO A 186 -3.33 7.39 11.44
N ALA A 187 -4.27 7.40 12.38
CA ALA A 187 -4.40 6.32 13.33
C ALA A 187 -5.17 5.13 12.73
N VAL A 188 -5.09 4.00 13.41
CA VAL A 188 -6.01 2.88 13.22
C VAL A 188 -6.59 2.48 14.56
N THR A 189 -7.92 2.36 14.64
CA THR A 189 -8.62 1.97 15.86
C THR A 189 -9.24 0.60 15.66
N TRP A 190 -8.88 -0.37 16.51
CA TRP A 190 -9.46 -1.71 16.49
C TRP A 190 -10.98 -1.66 16.74
N LEU A 191 -11.76 -2.24 15.83
CA LEU A 191 -13.23 -2.32 15.95
C LEU A 191 -13.69 -3.71 16.39
N GLY A 192 -13.03 -4.77 15.93
CA GLY A 192 -13.40 -6.14 16.27
C GLY A 192 -12.69 -7.19 15.43
N ASP A 193 -12.67 -8.43 15.93
CA ASP A 193 -12.12 -9.60 15.24
C ASP A 193 -13.16 -10.73 15.26
N THR A 194 -13.60 -11.13 14.08
CA THR A 194 -14.66 -12.12 13.89
C THR A 194 -14.09 -13.40 13.29
N GLN A 195 -14.36 -14.54 13.93
CA GLN A 195 -14.03 -15.86 13.38
C GLN A 195 -15.03 -16.25 12.28
N LEU A 196 -14.53 -16.60 11.10
CA LEU A 196 -15.35 -17.14 10.01
C LEU A 196 -15.52 -18.67 10.13
N ASP A 197 -14.41 -19.36 10.39
CA ASP A 197 -14.34 -20.82 10.52
C ASP A 197 -13.22 -21.17 11.53
N PRO A 198 -13.49 -21.98 12.56
CA PRO A 198 -12.46 -22.43 13.52
C PRO A 198 -11.43 -23.39 12.90
N SER A 199 -11.72 -23.97 11.75
CA SER A 199 -11.06 -25.14 11.19
C SER A 199 -10.84 -25.02 9.67
N ALA A 200 -10.39 -23.87 9.19
CA ALA A 200 -10.00 -23.71 7.79
C ALA A 200 -8.78 -24.57 7.46
N VAL A 201 -8.65 -25.02 6.21
CA VAL A 201 -7.50 -25.85 5.79
C VAL A 201 -6.19 -25.11 6.08
N TYR A 202 -5.20 -25.83 6.59
CA TYR A 202 -3.88 -25.28 6.86
C TYR A 202 -2.82 -26.23 6.31
N PHE A 203 -1.98 -25.69 5.44
CA PHE A 203 -0.73 -26.29 4.99
C PHE A 203 0.14 -25.15 4.46
N VAL A 204 1.45 -25.24 4.69
CA VAL A 204 2.39 -24.25 4.17
C VAL A 204 3.03 -24.79 2.91
N SER A 205 2.91 -24.04 1.82
CA SER A 205 3.66 -24.27 0.58
C SER A 205 4.09 -22.92 0.03
N TYR A 206 5.30 -22.82 -0.52
CA TYR A 206 5.87 -21.55 -1.01
C TYR A 206 5.76 -20.41 0.03
N ASP A 207 5.98 -20.76 1.32
CA ASP A 207 5.91 -19.87 2.48
C ASP A 207 4.57 -19.13 2.68
N GLY A 208 3.49 -19.63 2.08
CA GLY A 208 2.14 -19.07 2.17
C GLY A 208 1.07 -20.12 2.44
N LEU A 209 -0.16 -19.64 2.66
CA LEU A 209 -1.37 -20.44 2.82
C LEU A 209 -2.33 -20.15 1.67
N VAL A 210 -3.19 -21.12 1.33
CA VAL A 210 -4.14 -21.03 0.22
C VAL A 210 -5.31 -20.06 0.46
N ASN A 211 -5.60 -19.71 1.72
CA ASN A 211 -6.79 -18.93 2.08
C ASN A 211 -6.56 -17.42 2.26
N ASN A 212 -5.29 -16.97 2.28
CA ASN A 212 -4.93 -15.58 2.54
C ASN A 212 -3.61 -15.17 1.88
N ALA A 213 -3.27 -15.76 0.73
CA ALA A 213 -2.11 -15.32 -0.04
C ALA A 213 -2.33 -13.91 -0.60
N SER A 214 -1.30 -13.07 -0.61
CA SER A 214 -1.40 -11.65 -0.99
C SER A 214 -1.91 -11.41 -2.41
N PHE A 215 -1.71 -12.37 -3.31
CA PHE A 215 -2.13 -12.29 -4.71
C PHE A 215 -3.60 -12.71 -4.94
N GLN A 216 -4.31 -13.10 -3.87
CA GLN A 216 -5.73 -13.39 -3.89
C GLN A 216 -6.54 -12.09 -4.03
N GLN A 217 -7.05 -11.83 -5.24
CA GLN A 217 -7.81 -10.62 -5.56
C GLN A 217 -9.22 -11.00 -6.08
N ASP A 218 -10.29 -10.90 -5.28
CA ASP A 218 -10.30 -10.64 -3.84
C ASP A 218 -10.65 -11.90 -3.04
N GLY A 219 -10.08 -12.06 -1.85
CA GLY A 219 -10.53 -13.07 -0.87
C GLY A 219 -11.69 -12.58 0.01
N ILE A 220 -11.86 -11.26 0.08
CA ILE A 220 -12.91 -10.54 0.82
C ILE A 220 -13.26 -9.25 0.08
N VAL A 221 -14.54 -8.97 -0.11
CA VAL A 221 -15.01 -7.80 -0.87
C VAL A 221 -16.30 -7.23 -0.28
N THR A 222 -16.38 -5.91 -0.16
CA THR A 222 -17.60 -5.19 0.25
C THR A 222 -18.35 -4.64 -0.96
N TYR A 223 -19.67 -4.84 -0.98
CA TYR A 223 -20.58 -4.28 -1.97
C TYR A 223 -22.01 -4.17 -1.42
N ALA A 224 -22.69 -3.06 -1.75
CA ALA A 224 -24.10 -2.83 -1.42
C ALA A 224 -24.45 -3.06 0.08
N GLY A 225 -23.61 -2.57 1.00
CA GLY A 225 -23.83 -2.68 2.45
C GLY A 225 -23.58 -4.08 3.02
N TYR A 226 -23.03 -5.00 2.22
CA TYR A 226 -22.65 -6.36 2.64
C TYR A 226 -21.19 -6.61 2.36
N GLN A 227 -20.58 -7.47 3.17
CA GLN A 227 -19.23 -7.99 2.94
C GLN A 227 -19.31 -9.48 2.61
N TYR A 228 -18.51 -9.92 1.64
CA TYR A 228 -18.44 -11.28 1.13
C TYR A 228 -17.03 -11.83 1.29
N ALA A 229 -16.89 -13.10 1.67
CA ALA A 229 -15.59 -13.75 1.82
C ALA A 229 -15.66 -15.22 1.38
N ALA A 230 -14.53 -15.81 1.00
CA ALA A 230 -14.47 -17.22 0.63
C ALA A 230 -13.16 -17.88 1.08
N TRP A 231 -13.23 -19.16 1.46
CA TRP A 231 -12.10 -19.95 1.93
C TRP A 231 -12.32 -21.45 1.70
N TYR A 232 -11.27 -22.24 1.86
CA TYR A 232 -11.33 -23.69 1.94
C TYR A 232 -11.37 -24.16 3.39
N THR A 233 -12.37 -24.99 3.70
CA THR A 233 -12.55 -25.66 5.00
C THR A 233 -11.51 -26.77 5.21
N SER A 234 -11.37 -27.29 6.43
CA SER A 234 -10.50 -28.46 6.74
C SER A 234 -10.75 -29.68 5.87
N THR A 235 -12.00 -29.89 5.40
CA THR A 235 -12.38 -30.98 4.49
C THR A 235 -12.21 -30.62 3.01
N ARG A 236 -11.59 -29.47 2.74
CA ARG A 236 -11.22 -28.88 1.45
C ARG A 236 -12.37 -28.28 0.65
N TYR A 237 -13.60 -28.28 1.15
CA TYR A 237 -14.70 -27.65 0.43
C TYR A 237 -14.57 -26.14 0.40
N THR A 238 -14.94 -25.54 -0.73
CA THR A 238 -15.15 -24.09 -0.86
C THR A 238 -16.32 -23.66 0.01
N MET A 239 -16.08 -22.68 0.88
CA MET A 239 -17.09 -21.97 1.64
C MET A 239 -17.21 -20.54 1.11
N VAL A 240 -18.43 -20.04 0.96
CA VAL A 240 -18.73 -18.65 0.60
C VAL A 240 -19.61 -18.05 1.69
N ALA A 241 -19.23 -16.88 2.17
CA ALA A 241 -19.93 -16.22 3.25
C ALA A 241 -20.31 -14.79 2.88
N ARG A 242 -21.35 -14.29 3.56
CA ARG A 242 -21.67 -12.86 3.58
C ARG A 242 -22.05 -12.40 4.98
N ARG A 243 -21.89 -11.11 5.26
CA ARG A 243 -22.50 -10.43 6.40
C ARG A 243 -23.06 -9.07 6.01
N GLN A 244 -24.12 -8.65 6.68
CA GLN A 244 -24.60 -7.28 6.59
C GLN A 244 -23.66 -6.35 7.39
N LEU A 245 -23.30 -5.20 6.83
CA LEU A 245 -22.49 -4.21 7.54
C LEU A 245 -23.40 -3.26 8.37
N PRO A 246 -22.89 -2.70 9.48
CA PRO A 246 -21.52 -2.84 9.99
C PRO A 246 -21.28 -4.09 10.88
N SER A 247 -22.33 -4.73 11.40
CA SER A 247 -22.20 -5.70 12.51
C SER A 247 -23.09 -6.95 12.39
N GLY A 248 -23.60 -7.26 11.21
CA GLY A 248 -24.39 -8.47 10.98
C GLY A 248 -23.55 -9.74 11.15
N ALA A 249 -24.21 -10.84 11.56
CA ALA A 249 -23.57 -12.15 11.64
C ALA A 249 -23.20 -12.69 10.24
N TRP A 250 -22.14 -13.50 10.18
CA TRP A 250 -21.77 -14.19 8.95
C TRP A 250 -22.75 -15.32 8.66
N GLN A 251 -23.25 -15.34 7.43
CA GLN A 251 -24.00 -16.44 6.83
C GLN A 251 -23.07 -17.17 5.88
N THR A 252 -23.01 -18.51 5.94
CA THR A 252 -22.07 -19.33 5.16
C THR A 252 -22.80 -20.37 4.32
N VAL A 253 -22.31 -20.63 3.11
CA VAL A 253 -22.78 -21.72 2.24
C VAL A 253 -21.60 -22.50 1.68
N GLN A 254 -21.69 -23.82 1.74
CA GLN A 254 -20.69 -24.71 1.14
C GLN A 254 -21.01 -24.93 -0.33
N LEU A 255 -20.01 -24.82 -1.20
CA LEU A 255 -20.09 -25.15 -2.62
C LEU A 255 -19.46 -26.53 -2.89
N PRO A 256 -19.82 -27.20 -3.99
CA PRO A 256 -19.41 -28.59 -4.22
C PRO A 256 -17.92 -28.78 -4.58
N HIS A 257 -17.22 -27.71 -4.98
CA HIS A 257 -15.79 -27.80 -5.31
C HIS A 257 -14.95 -28.06 -4.05
N ARG A 258 -13.94 -28.91 -4.21
CA ARG A 258 -12.92 -29.21 -3.19
C ARG A 258 -11.54 -28.88 -3.74
N LEU A 259 -10.72 -28.22 -2.93
CA LEU A 259 -9.31 -27.94 -3.26
C LEU A 259 -8.57 -29.22 -3.66
N SER A 260 -8.00 -29.23 -4.85
CA SER A 260 -7.45 -30.45 -5.45
C SER A 260 -6.13 -30.91 -4.84
N THR A 261 -5.28 -29.99 -4.39
CA THR A 261 -3.93 -30.31 -3.88
C THR A 261 -3.49 -29.33 -2.78
N ASN A 262 -2.44 -29.69 -2.03
CA ASN A 262 -1.77 -28.80 -1.08
C ASN A 262 -0.83 -27.84 -1.83
N ASP A 263 -1.43 -26.86 -2.49
CA ASP A 263 -0.73 -25.81 -3.20
C ASP A 263 -1.35 -24.45 -2.88
N SER A 264 -0.56 -23.53 -2.32
CA SER A 264 -0.98 -22.20 -1.89
C SER A 264 -1.28 -21.27 -3.06
N HIS A 265 -0.92 -21.64 -4.29
CA HIS A 265 -1.32 -20.92 -5.51
C HIS A 265 -2.82 -21.07 -5.81
N ASN A 266 -3.45 -22.13 -5.30
CA ASN A 266 -4.82 -22.54 -5.64
C ASN A 266 -5.89 -21.77 -4.86
N VAL A 267 -5.71 -20.46 -4.73
CA VAL A 267 -6.58 -19.53 -3.99
C VAL A 267 -7.99 -19.42 -4.58
N ILE A 268 -8.91 -18.80 -3.85
CA ILE A 268 -10.24 -18.39 -4.32
C ILE A 268 -10.24 -16.90 -4.63
N SER A 269 -10.53 -16.51 -5.86
CA SER A 269 -10.72 -15.12 -6.29
C SER A 269 -12.22 -14.81 -6.41
N LEU A 270 -12.66 -13.73 -5.77
CA LEU A 270 -14.01 -13.19 -5.82
C LEU A 270 -14.07 -12.00 -6.78
N GLY A 271 -15.16 -11.90 -7.53
CA GLY A 271 -15.49 -10.76 -8.39
C GLY A 271 -16.97 -10.44 -8.35
N ILE A 272 -17.32 -9.16 -8.40
CA ILE A 272 -18.73 -8.73 -8.44
C ILE A 272 -18.98 -8.01 -9.77
N SER A 273 -19.93 -8.55 -10.53
CA SER A 273 -20.51 -7.86 -11.68
C SER A 273 -21.66 -6.99 -11.18
N ARG A 274 -21.48 -5.66 -11.24
CA ARG A 274 -22.46 -4.70 -10.75
C ARG A 274 -23.62 -4.49 -11.73
N THR A 275 -23.41 -4.80 -13.01
CA THR A 275 -24.44 -4.68 -14.05
C THR A 275 -25.57 -5.70 -13.90
N ASP A 276 -25.28 -6.92 -13.44
CA ASP A 276 -26.28 -7.98 -13.26
C ASP A 276 -26.34 -8.55 -11.83
N GLY A 277 -25.54 -8.01 -10.91
CA GLY A 277 -25.60 -8.35 -9.48
C GLY A 277 -25.11 -9.74 -9.15
N ARG A 278 -24.19 -10.30 -9.94
CA ARG A 278 -23.61 -11.63 -9.69
C ARG A 278 -22.33 -11.57 -8.88
N LEU A 279 -22.16 -12.59 -8.03
CA LEU A 279 -20.89 -12.95 -7.42
C LEU A 279 -20.22 -14.05 -8.27
N HIS A 280 -18.98 -13.81 -8.67
CA HIS A 280 -18.15 -14.72 -9.46
C HIS A 280 -16.99 -15.26 -8.61
N LEU A 281 -16.69 -16.54 -8.78
CA LEU A 281 -15.64 -17.26 -8.08
C LEU A 281 -14.73 -17.97 -9.08
N GLY A 282 -13.43 -17.67 -9.03
CA GLY A 282 -12.37 -18.40 -9.72
C GLY A 282 -11.51 -19.12 -8.69
N MET A 283 -11.30 -20.43 -8.87
CA MET A 283 -10.76 -21.29 -7.81
C MET A 283 -9.72 -22.27 -8.34
N ASP A 284 -8.81 -22.66 -7.44
CA ASP A 284 -7.96 -23.87 -7.56
C ASP A 284 -7.11 -23.96 -8.83
N THR A 285 -6.45 -22.84 -9.18
CA THR A 285 -5.66 -22.72 -10.40
C THR A 285 -4.16 -22.59 -10.13
N HIS A 286 -3.41 -23.59 -10.58
CA HIS A 286 -1.98 -23.51 -10.78
C HIS A 286 -1.63 -24.32 -12.02
N ASN A 287 -1.42 -23.61 -13.13
CA ASN A 287 -1.21 -24.17 -14.47
C ASN A 287 -2.23 -25.25 -14.87
N ASN A 288 -3.50 -25.00 -14.56
CA ASN A 288 -4.62 -25.88 -14.93
C ASN A 288 -5.87 -25.04 -15.28
N ALA A 289 -6.91 -25.67 -15.84
CA ALA A 289 -8.15 -24.96 -16.19
C ALA A 289 -8.81 -24.34 -14.94
N ILE A 290 -9.58 -23.27 -15.10
CA ILE A 290 -10.23 -22.60 -13.96
C ILE A 290 -11.36 -23.43 -13.36
N TYR A 291 -11.50 -23.52 -12.03
CA TYR A 291 -12.75 -23.94 -11.41
C TYR A 291 -13.61 -22.69 -11.20
N TYR A 292 -14.66 -22.54 -11.98
CA TYR A 292 -15.46 -21.32 -12.04
C TYR A 292 -16.90 -21.57 -11.57
N VAL A 293 -17.40 -20.68 -10.71
CA VAL A 293 -18.80 -20.63 -10.29
C VAL A 293 -19.27 -19.18 -10.36
N LYS A 294 -20.52 -18.96 -10.75
CA LYS A 294 -21.20 -17.68 -10.56
C LYS A 294 -22.54 -17.88 -9.89
N SER A 295 -22.99 -16.89 -9.13
CA SER A 295 -24.33 -16.86 -8.57
C SER A 295 -25.40 -16.60 -9.63
N GLU A 296 -26.67 -16.76 -9.27
CA GLU A 296 -27.79 -16.15 -9.98
C GLU A 296 -27.67 -14.61 -10.03
N ALA A 297 -28.31 -14.00 -11.03
CA ALA A 297 -28.36 -12.55 -11.17
C ALA A 297 -29.13 -11.90 -10.01
N GLY A 298 -28.72 -10.70 -9.61
CA GLY A 298 -29.34 -9.93 -8.54
C GLY A 298 -28.93 -10.32 -7.12
N LEU A 299 -28.19 -11.43 -6.92
CA LEU A 299 -27.83 -11.94 -5.59
C LEU A 299 -27.17 -10.87 -4.70
N VAL A 300 -26.28 -10.05 -5.26
CA VAL A 300 -25.54 -9.02 -4.52
C VAL A 300 -26.07 -7.60 -4.72
N SER A 301 -27.07 -7.40 -5.58
CA SER A 301 -27.70 -6.08 -5.81
C SER A 301 -28.73 -5.72 -4.76
N ASN A 302 -29.46 -6.72 -4.25
CA ASN A 302 -30.39 -6.55 -3.12
C ASN A 302 -30.21 -7.69 -2.10
N PRO A 303 -29.05 -7.76 -1.45
CA PRO A 303 -28.64 -8.90 -0.64
C PRO A 303 -29.56 -9.19 0.55
N GLY A 304 -30.24 -8.17 1.11
CA GLY A 304 -31.18 -8.32 2.22
C GLY A 304 -32.49 -9.02 1.84
N SER A 305 -32.83 -9.07 0.55
CA SER A 305 -34.09 -9.65 0.07
C SER A 305 -33.93 -11.07 -0.49
N VAL A 306 -32.72 -11.63 -0.50
CA VAL A 306 -32.42 -12.94 -1.07
C VAL A 306 -31.84 -13.86 0.01
N SER A 307 -32.33 -15.10 0.07
CA SER A 307 -31.80 -16.13 0.97
C SER A 307 -30.36 -16.51 0.61
N TRP A 308 -29.49 -16.68 1.61
CA TRP A 308 -28.12 -17.17 1.39
C TRP A 308 -28.11 -18.71 1.38
N SER A 309 -28.15 -19.32 0.20
CA SER A 309 -28.18 -20.79 0.03
C SER A 309 -27.32 -21.25 -1.14
N ALA A 310 -26.82 -22.49 -1.08
CA ALA A 310 -26.00 -23.08 -2.14
C ALA A 310 -26.72 -23.14 -3.50
N SER A 311 -28.05 -23.26 -3.51
CA SER A 311 -28.87 -23.26 -4.73
C SER A 311 -28.81 -21.95 -5.53
N ARG A 312 -28.32 -20.86 -4.93
CA ARG A 312 -28.11 -19.56 -5.59
C ARG A 312 -26.84 -19.53 -6.44
N PHE A 313 -26.04 -20.60 -6.41
CA PHE A 313 -24.80 -20.73 -7.14
C PHE A 313 -24.93 -21.81 -8.21
N GLY A 314 -24.42 -21.52 -9.41
CA GLY A 314 -24.41 -22.49 -10.50
C GLY A 314 -23.46 -23.67 -10.25
N ALA A 315 -23.51 -24.66 -11.13
CA ALA A 315 -22.57 -25.76 -11.13
C ALA A 315 -21.12 -25.26 -11.36
N VAL A 316 -20.15 -26.02 -10.85
CA VAL A 316 -18.72 -25.75 -11.06
C VAL A 316 -18.38 -26.05 -12.51
N GLN A 317 -17.86 -25.04 -13.20
CA GLN A 317 -17.44 -25.11 -14.60
C GLN A 317 -15.92 -25.16 -14.71
N ARG A 318 -15.41 -25.71 -15.82
CA ARG A 318 -13.98 -25.71 -16.19
C ARG A 318 -13.62 -24.63 -17.23
N SER A 319 -14.54 -23.70 -17.45
CA SER A 319 -14.47 -22.59 -18.40
C SER A 319 -15.31 -21.42 -17.89
N LEU A 320 -15.16 -20.24 -18.50
CA LEU A 320 -16.01 -19.09 -18.21
C LEU A 320 -17.26 -19.14 -19.09
N ASP A 321 -18.30 -19.87 -18.66
CA ASP A 321 -19.55 -20.05 -19.41
C ASP A 321 -19.31 -20.55 -20.85
N GLY A 322 -18.45 -21.56 -21.00
CA GLY A 322 -18.04 -22.12 -22.29
C GLY A 322 -16.77 -21.50 -22.89
N VAL A 323 -16.31 -20.33 -22.42
CA VAL A 323 -15.06 -19.72 -22.90
C VAL A 323 -13.86 -20.35 -22.20
N SER A 324 -13.05 -21.10 -22.95
CA SER A 324 -11.81 -21.70 -22.44
C SER A 324 -10.70 -20.67 -22.29
N LEU A 325 -10.04 -20.66 -21.13
CA LEU A 325 -8.85 -19.86 -20.86
C LEU A 325 -7.54 -20.67 -21.05
N GLY A 326 -7.65 -21.98 -21.29
CA GLY A 326 -6.52 -22.90 -21.18
C GLY A 326 -6.08 -23.10 -19.72
N ASN A 327 -4.80 -23.42 -19.54
CA ASN A 327 -4.20 -23.59 -18.23
C ASN A 327 -3.73 -22.25 -17.67
N ILE A 328 -4.28 -21.85 -16.52
CA ILE A 328 -4.04 -20.55 -15.92
C ILE A 328 -3.52 -20.66 -14.49
N THR A 329 -2.99 -19.54 -13.97
CA THR A 329 -2.69 -19.29 -12.56
C THR A 329 -3.11 -17.86 -12.23
N TYR A 330 -3.44 -17.59 -10.96
CA TYR A 330 -3.75 -16.26 -10.42
C TYR A 330 -4.92 -15.54 -11.13
N PRO A 331 -6.15 -16.10 -11.12
CA PRO A 331 -7.33 -15.35 -11.52
C PRO A 331 -7.49 -14.12 -10.60
N ARG A 332 -7.69 -12.96 -11.21
CA ARG A 332 -7.95 -11.69 -10.52
C ARG A 332 -9.12 -10.99 -11.19
N PHE A 333 -10.24 -10.90 -10.50
CA PHE A 333 -11.37 -10.12 -11.00
C PHE A 333 -11.13 -8.63 -10.81
N VAL A 334 -11.53 -7.84 -11.79
CA VAL A 334 -11.40 -6.39 -11.81
C VAL A 334 -12.74 -5.79 -12.25
N ALA A 335 -13.41 -5.07 -11.35
CA ALA A 335 -14.62 -4.33 -11.71
C ALA A 335 -14.26 -3.15 -12.61
N THR A 336 -14.98 -2.97 -13.72
CA THR A 336 -14.81 -1.80 -14.60
C THR A 336 -15.55 -0.59 -14.02
N PRO A 337 -15.23 0.64 -14.45
CA PRO A 337 -15.90 1.85 -14.00
C PRO A 337 -17.42 1.83 -14.23
N GLU A 338 -17.86 1.20 -15.33
CA GLU A 338 -19.27 1.03 -15.69
C GLU A 338 -19.95 -0.13 -14.96
N GLY A 339 -19.26 -0.78 -14.04
CA GLY A 339 -19.79 -1.88 -13.23
C GLY A 339 -19.75 -3.25 -13.90
N ARG A 340 -19.10 -3.39 -15.05
CA ARG A 340 -18.84 -4.70 -15.68
C ARG A 340 -17.68 -5.40 -14.96
N LEU A 341 -17.31 -6.59 -15.42
CA LEU A 341 -16.25 -7.38 -14.81
C LEU A 341 -15.20 -7.79 -15.86
N GLN A 342 -13.93 -7.70 -15.50
CA GLN A 342 -12.82 -8.32 -16.23
C GLN A 342 -12.14 -9.36 -15.36
N LEU A 343 -11.50 -10.33 -16.00
CA LEU A 343 -10.61 -11.28 -15.37
C LEU A 343 -9.21 -11.09 -15.94
N SER A 344 -8.26 -10.72 -15.09
CA SER A 344 -6.83 -10.85 -15.39
C SER A 344 -6.35 -12.20 -14.90
N TYR A 345 -5.52 -12.87 -15.71
CA TYR A 345 -4.97 -14.18 -15.37
C TYR A 345 -3.62 -14.39 -16.06
N ARG A 346 -2.84 -15.34 -15.54
CA ARG A 346 -1.54 -15.71 -16.11
C ARG A 346 -1.63 -17.07 -16.80
N THR A 347 -1.22 -17.15 -18.06
CA THR A 347 -0.99 -18.42 -18.78
C THR A 347 0.50 -18.77 -18.77
N GLY A 348 0.83 -20.06 -18.90
CA GLY A 348 2.21 -20.54 -18.86
C GLY A 348 2.71 -20.92 -17.45
N GLY A 349 3.92 -21.47 -17.40
CA GLY A 349 4.59 -21.96 -16.19
C GLY A 349 5.64 -20.98 -15.66
N SER A 350 6.51 -21.45 -14.77
CA SER A 350 7.66 -20.65 -14.34
C SER A 350 8.64 -20.46 -15.50
N GLY A 351 8.93 -19.21 -15.83
CA GLY A 351 9.93 -18.83 -16.83
C GLY A 351 9.33 -18.52 -18.20
N ASN A 352 8.02 -18.71 -18.40
CA ASN A 352 7.36 -18.38 -19.67
C ASN A 352 5.93 -17.84 -19.49
N GLY A 353 5.63 -17.23 -18.35
CA GLY A 353 4.29 -16.73 -18.03
C GLY A 353 3.92 -15.44 -18.74
N THR A 354 2.71 -15.38 -19.31
CA THR A 354 2.14 -14.17 -19.91
C THR A 354 0.84 -13.74 -19.24
N MET A 355 0.63 -12.43 -19.12
CA MET A 355 -0.60 -11.85 -18.61
C MET A 355 -1.64 -11.73 -19.72
N GLU A 356 -2.87 -12.09 -19.40
CA GLU A 356 -4.01 -12.04 -20.31
C GLU A 356 -5.23 -11.40 -19.66
N LEU A 357 -6.22 -11.07 -20.50
CA LEU A 357 -7.51 -10.55 -20.10
C LEU A 357 -8.67 -11.34 -20.72
N ALA A 358 -9.76 -11.46 -19.95
CA ALA A 358 -11.09 -11.77 -20.42
C ALA A 358 -12.08 -10.73 -19.86
N GLU A 359 -13.20 -10.49 -20.53
CA GLU A 359 -14.22 -9.54 -20.12
C GLU A 359 -15.61 -10.17 -20.05
N TYR A 360 -16.40 -9.72 -19.09
CA TYR A 360 -17.79 -10.07 -18.88
C TYR A 360 -18.64 -8.82 -19.00
N ASN A 361 -19.59 -8.83 -19.94
CA ASN A 361 -20.44 -7.67 -20.22
C ASN A 361 -21.72 -7.61 -19.37
N GLY A 362 -21.90 -8.53 -18.42
CA GLY A 362 -23.15 -8.73 -17.67
C GLY A 362 -23.99 -9.91 -18.16
N SER A 363 -23.61 -10.56 -19.26
CA SER A 363 -24.28 -11.76 -19.77
C SER A 363 -23.29 -12.82 -20.27
N THR A 364 -22.31 -12.42 -21.07
CA THR A 364 -21.35 -13.31 -21.74
C THR A 364 -19.91 -12.96 -21.42
N TRP A 365 -19.06 -13.99 -21.34
CA TRP A 365 -17.62 -13.83 -21.30
C TRP A 365 -17.02 -13.76 -22.71
N THR A 366 -15.92 -13.02 -22.86
CA THR A 366 -15.11 -12.97 -24.08
C THR A 366 -13.64 -12.94 -23.69
N ARG A 367 -12.83 -13.80 -24.30
CA ARG A 367 -11.37 -13.78 -24.11
C ARG A 367 -10.77 -12.70 -25.00
N LEU A 368 -10.01 -11.78 -24.40
CA LEU A 368 -9.27 -10.74 -25.14
C LEU A 368 -7.87 -11.22 -25.53
N GLY A 369 -7.26 -12.08 -24.70
CA GLY A 369 -5.96 -12.69 -24.97
C GLY A 369 -4.82 -12.00 -24.23
N ARG A 370 -3.59 -12.33 -24.63
CA ARG A 370 -2.35 -11.88 -23.97
C ARG A 370 -1.99 -10.44 -24.31
N TRP A 371 -1.33 -9.78 -23.37
CA TRP A 371 -0.80 -8.42 -23.52
C TRP A 371 0.64 -8.26 -23.05
N SER A 372 1.21 -9.26 -22.38
CA SER A 372 2.63 -9.30 -22.00
C SER A 372 3.40 -10.39 -22.76
N SER A 373 4.69 -10.17 -22.95
CA SER A 373 5.62 -11.13 -23.56
C SER A 373 6.38 -11.93 -22.50
N ALA A 374 6.71 -13.17 -22.84
CA ALA A 374 7.59 -14.04 -22.08
C ALA A 374 9.02 -14.13 -22.68
N SER A 375 9.31 -13.39 -23.75
CA SER A 375 10.55 -13.44 -24.51
C SER A 375 11.26 -12.08 -24.61
N GLY A 376 12.48 -12.07 -25.13
CA GLY A 376 13.42 -10.94 -25.13
C GLY A 376 14.70 -11.27 -24.37
N SER A 377 15.76 -10.48 -24.50
CA SER A 377 17.04 -10.73 -23.82
C SER A 377 17.24 -9.82 -22.61
N TYR A 378 17.67 -10.39 -21.51
CA TYR A 378 18.15 -9.69 -20.31
C TYR A 378 19.53 -10.24 -19.94
N THR A 379 20.53 -9.37 -19.85
CA THR A 379 21.93 -9.76 -19.60
C THR A 379 22.43 -9.08 -18.33
N LEU A 380 22.92 -9.89 -17.39
CA LEU A 380 23.57 -9.44 -16.17
C LEU A 380 24.54 -10.52 -15.69
N ASN A 381 25.57 -10.14 -14.93
CA ASN A 381 26.52 -11.06 -14.30
C ASN A 381 27.20 -12.04 -15.28
N GLY A 382 27.37 -11.63 -16.54
CA GLY A 382 28.01 -12.43 -17.60
C GLY A 382 27.09 -13.43 -18.29
N ASP A 383 25.84 -13.55 -17.85
CA ASP A 383 24.85 -14.50 -18.38
C ASP A 383 23.68 -13.76 -19.06
N THR A 384 22.94 -14.47 -19.91
CA THR A 384 21.75 -13.95 -20.59
C THR A 384 20.54 -14.85 -20.39
N SER A 385 19.41 -14.24 -20.06
CA SER A 385 18.10 -14.87 -19.99
C SER A 385 17.27 -14.46 -21.20
N THR A 386 16.68 -15.44 -21.89
CA THR A 386 15.82 -15.22 -23.06
C THR A 386 14.33 -15.47 -22.77
N THR A 387 14.01 -15.91 -21.55
CA THR A 387 12.67 -16.30 -21.11
C THR A 387 12.36 -15.66 -19.76
N ARG A 388 11.09 -15.32 -19.50
CA ARG A 388 10.68 -14.65 -18.26
C ARG A 388 9.19 -14.75 -17.97
N ASN A 389 8.81 -14.18 -16.83
CA ASN A 389 7.43 -13.93 -16.44
C ASN A 389 7.23 -12.46 -16.11
N MET A 390 6.05 -11.94 -16.39
CA MET A 390 5.54 -10.73 -15.75
C MET A 390 4.70 -11.13 -14.52
N TYR A 391 4.92 -10.47 -13.39
CA TYR A 391 4.10 -10.65 -12.19
C TYR A 391 3.50 -9.32 -11.73
N LEU A 392 2.17 -9.24 -11.74
CA LEU A 392 1.45 -8.04 -11.31
C LEU A 392 1.54 -7.82 -9.78
N HIS A 393 2.04 -6.66 -9.39
CA HIS A 393 1.76 -6.08 -8.06
C HIS A 393 0.28 -5.70 -7.95
N GLY A 394 -0.33 -5.23 -9.04
CA GLY A 394 -1.78 -5.09 -9.12
C GLY A 394 -2.29 -4.78 -10.51
N ILE A 395 -3.63 -4.77 -10.63
CA ILE A 395 -4.35 -4.31 -11.81
C ILE A 395 -5.71 -3.76 -11.35
N SER A 396 -5.94 -2.47 -11.56
CA SER A 396 -7.11 -1.78 -11.04
C SER A 396 -7.43 -0.52 -11.82
N TYR A 397 -8.72 -0.18 -11.87
CA TYR A 397 -9.18 1.10 -12.42
C TYR A 397 -9.00 2.23 -11.40
N GLY A 398 -8.60 3.40 -11.87
CA GLY A 398 -8.66 4.65 -11.13
C GLY A 398 -9.99 5.40 -11.30
N PRO A 399 -10.21 6.51 -10.57
CA PRO A 399 -11.45 7.29 -10.65
C PRO A 399 -11.80 7.81 -12.07
N GLY A 400 -10.79 8.08 -12.90
CA GLY A 400 -10.96 8.51 -14.30
C GLY A 400 -11.19 7.38 -15.31
N GLY A 401 -11.37 6.14 -14.85
CA GLY A 401 -11.59 4.98 -15.72
C GLY A 401 -10.35 4.44 -16.45
N ARG A 402 -9.17 4.98 -16.15
CA ARG A 402 -7.88 4.41 -16.57
C ARG A 402 -7.60 3.11 -15.81
N LEU A 403 -7.23 2.06 -16.53
CA LEU A 403 -6.74 0.80 -15.99
C LEU A 403 -5.23 0.90 -15.78
N HIS A 404 -4.76 0.67 -14.56
CA HIS A 404 -3.36 0.73 -14.19
C HIS A 404 -2.84 -0.68 -13.89
N ALA A 405 -1.64 -1.03 -14.36
CA ALA A 405 -0.98 -2.27 -14.00
C ALA A 405 0.49 -2.03 -13.64
N ALA A 406 0.84 -2.29 -12.38
CA ALA A 406 2.22 -2.34 -11.91
C ALA A 406 2.70 -3.78 -11.78
N PHE A 407 3.96 -4.05 -12.10
CA PHE A 407 4.51 -5.40 -12.18
C PHE A 407 6.02 -5.45 -11.93
N THR A 408 6.55 -6.66 -11.76
CA THR A 408 7.98 -6.96 -11.83
C THR A 408 8.22 -8.07 -12.85
N TRP A 409 9.43 -8.12 -13.41
CA TRP A 409 9.87 -9.22 -14.25
C TRP A 409 10.51 -10.31 -13.40
N ARG A 410 10.42 -11.57 -13.84
CA ARG A 410 11.23 -12.68 -13.33
C ARG A 410 11.87 -13.43 -14.48
N GLU A 411 13.19 -13.40 -14.53
CA GLU A 411 13.95 -14.15 -15.52
C GLU A 411 13.86 -15.67 -15.29
N GLY A 412 13.81 -16.42 -16.39
CA GLY A 412 13.78 -17.88 -16.39
C GLY A 412 15.17 -18.49 -16.21
N ASN A 413 16.23 -17.79 -16.62
CA ASN A 413 17.60 -18.21 -16.39
C ASN A 413 18.16 -17.55 -15.11
N SER A 414 18.27 -18.30 -14.03
CA SER A 414 18.82 -17.83 -12.75
C SER A 414 20.32 -17.51 -12.79
N ALA A 415 21.03 -17.90 -13.86
CA ALA A 415 22.45 -17.59 -14.02
C ALA A 415 22.73 -16.08 -14.15
N VAL A 416 21.73 -15.28 -14.51
CA VAL A 416 21.85 -13.81 -14.52
C VAL A 416 21.98 -13.20 -13.11
N MET A 417 21.76 -13.98 -12.06
CA MET A 417 21.95 -13.57 -10.67
C MET A 417 23.40 -13.79 -10.24
N CYS A 418 23.91 -12.92 -9.36
CA CYS A 418 25.21 -13.06 -8.71
C CYS A 418 25.28 -14.34 -7.85
N ASN A 419 24.13 -14.80 -7.34
CA ASN A 419 23.96 -16.06 -6.64
C ASN A 419 22.62 -16.69 -7.05
N ARG A 420 22.65 -17.98 -7.41
CA ARG A 420 21.52 -18.69 -8.04
C ARG A 420 20.46 -19.19 -7.05
N GLY A 421 20.58 -18.89 -5.75
CA GLY A 421 19.74 -19.42 -4.67
C GLY A 421 18.37 -18.75 -4.48
N GLY A 422 17.89 -17.96 -5.44
CA GLY A 422 16.69 -17.13 -5.26
C GLY A 422 15.81 -16.95 -6.50
N LEU A 423 14.94 -15.94 -6.43
CA LEU A 423 14.08 -15.54 -7.54
C LEU A 423 14.74 -14.39 -8.30
N ALA A 424 14.95 -14.57 -9.60
CA ALA A 424 15.54 -13.55 -10.48
C ALA A 424 14.52 -12.44 -10.82
N ASN A 425 13.88 -11.87 -9.80
CA ASN A 425 12.95 -10.76 -9.96
C ASN A 425 13.71 -9.44 -10.10
N HIS A 426 13.35 -8.62 -11.08
CA HIS A 426 14.00 -7.32 -11.29
C HIS A 426 13.00 -6.29 -11.77
N ASP A 427 13.35 -5.03 -11.50
CA ASP A 427 12.64 -3.82 -11.85
C ASP A 427 11.19 -3.75 -11.35
N THR A 428 10.70 -2.53 -11.17
CA THR A 428 9.26 -2.25 -11.11
C THR A 428 8.85 -1.60 -12.42
N GLY A 429 7.95 -2.27 -13.12
CA GLY A 429 7.34 -1.80 -14.35
C GLY A 429 5.93 -1.25 -14.12
N TYR A 430 5.51 -0.36 -15.02
CA TYR A 430 4.18 0.22 -15.06
C TYR A 430 3.70 0.42 -16.49
N VAL A 431 2.45 0.04 -16.73
CA VAL A 431 1.68 0.40 -17.93
C VAL A 431 0.25 0.77 -17.55
N TYR A 432 -0.42 1.51 -18.43
CA TYR A 432 -1.82 1.83 -18.27
C TYR A 432 -2.62 1.62 -19.56
N SER A 433 -3.94 1.58 -19.45
CA SER A 433 -4.86 1.51 -20.57
C SER A 433 -6.06 2.42 -20.35
N ASP A 434 -6.43 3.18 -21.37
CA ASP A 434 -7.63 4.05 -21.38
C ASP A 434 -8.82 3.40 -22.11
N ASP A 435 -8.66 2.17 -22.58
CA ASP A 435 -9.64 1.44 -23.40
C ASP A 435 -9.91 0.03 -22.86
N ARG A 436 -9.93 -0.09 -21.53
CA ARG A 436 -10.24 -1.33 -20.81
C ARG A 436 -9.29 -2.48 -21.16
N GLY A 437 -8.02 -2.18 -21.28
CA GLY A 437 -6.95 -3.13 -21.57
C GLY A 437 -6.87 -3.56 -23.03
N ARG A 438 -7.36 -2.77 -24.00
CA ARG A 438 -7.21 -3.11 -25.43
C ARG A 438 -5.85 -2.64 -25.95
N THR A 439 -5.42 -1.44 -25.58
CA THR A 439 -4.08 -0.91 -25.79
C THR A 439 -3.41 -0.58 -24.46
N TRP A 440 -2.10 -0.82 -24.37
CA TRP A 440 -1.29 -0.55 -23.19
C TRP A 440 -0.23 0.50 -23.50
N ARG A 441 -0.09 1.48 -22.60
CA ARG A 441 0.78 2.63 -22.73
C ARG A 441 1.78 2.71 -21.59
N ASN A 442 2.97 3.23 -21.87
CA ASN A 442 3.98 3.54 -20.85
C ASN A 442 3.67 4.86 -20.11
N ASN A 443 4.50 5.26 -19.16
CA ASN A 443 4.30 6.48 -18.37
C ASN A 443 4.24 7.77 -19.22
N ALA A 444 4.89 7.78 -20.38
CA ALA A 444 4.91 8.89 -21.33
C ALA A 444 3.73 8.87 -22.33
N GLY A 445 2.83 7.88 -22.23
CA GLY A 445 1.65 7.74 -23.08
C GLY A 445 1.89 7.05 -24.42
N GLN A 446 3.10 6.54 -24.67
CA GLN A 446 3.42 5.78 -25.88
C GLN A 446 2.77 4.39 -25.80
N VAL A 447 2.10 3.96 -26.88
CA VAL A 447 1.50 2.61 -26.97
C VAL A 447 2.62 1.57 -27.10
N LEU A 448 2.65 0.61 -26.18
CA LEU A 448 3.60 -0.51 -26.15
C LEU A 448 3.00 -1.81 -26.68
N ALA A 449 1.69 -2.02 -26.50
CA ALA A 449 1.05 -3.29 -26.79
C ALA A 449 -0.43 -3.15 -27.16
N THR A 450 -0.92 -4.13 -27.91
CA THR A 450 -2.34 -4.34 -28.19
C THR A 450 -2.71 -5.75 -27.75
N THR A 451 -3.67 -5.87 -26.84
CA THR A 451 -4.11 -7.15 -26.28
C THR A 451 -4.66 -8.06 -27.36
N GLY A 452 -4.27 -9.34 -27.32
CA GLY A 452 -4.68 -10.35 -28.30
C GLY A 452 -3.90 -10.28 -29.62
N SER A 453 -3.00 -9.30 -29.80
CA SER A 453 -2.13 -9.18 -30.96
C SER A 453 -0.74 -9.80 -30.73
N GLY A 454 0.15 -9.68 -31.72
CA GLY A 454 1.57 -10.02 -31.58
C GLY A 454 2.42 -8.93 -30.91
N THR A 455 1.89 -7.71 -30.76
CA THR A 455 2.59 -6.58 -30.14
C THR A 455 2.28 -6.56 -28.64
N LEU A 456 3.26 -6.92 -27.82
CA LEU A 456 3.12 -7.21 -26.40
C LEU A 456 4.10 -6.37 -25.58
N VAL A 457 3.74 -6.08 -24.33
CA VAL A 457 4.67 -5.46 -23.37
C VAL A 457 5.78 -6.47 -23.09
N SER A 458 7.00 -6.13 -23.49
CA SER A 458 8.21 -6.96 -23.37
C SER A 458 9.24 -6.30 -22.46
N VAL A 459 10.24 -7.08 -22.03
CA VAL A 459 11.40 -6.56 -21.26
C VAL A 459 12.17 -5.49 -22.02
N SER A 460 12.08 -5.46 -23.36
CA SER A 460 12.73 -4.46 -24.22
C SER A 460 11.81 -3.29 -24.58
N SER A 461 10.56 -3.28 -24.12
CA SER A 461 9.63 -2.18 -24.43
C SER A 461 10.13 -0.87 -23.81
N PRO A 462 10.13 0.26 -24.53
CA PRO A 462 10.69 1.50 -23.99
C PRO A 462 9.81 2.10 -22.88
N GLY A 463 10.45 2.59 -21.80
CA GLY A 463 9.79 3.43 -20.79
C GLY A 463 8.78 2.74 -19.87
N HIS A 464 8.73 1.41 -19.83
CA HIS A 464 7.86 0.68 -18.90
C HIS A 464 8.47 0.56 -17.50
N VAL A 465 9.79 0.53 -17.35
CA VAL A 465 10.47 0.49 -16.04
C VAL A 465 10.38 1.87 -15.38
N VAL A 466 9.85 1.92 -14.16
CA VAL A 466 9.66 3.14 -13.37
C VAL A 466 10.52 3.18 -12.11
N ASP A 467 10.97 2.03 -11.62
CA ASP A 467 11.97 1.90 -10.56
C ASP A 467 12.93 0.76 -10.95
N PRO A 468 14.13 1.06 -11.46
CA PRO A 468 15.09 0.05 -11.84
C PRO A 468 15.70 -0.64 -10.61
N LEU A 469 15.82 -1.96 -10.64
CA LEU A 469 16.42 -2.76 -9.58
C LEU A 469 16.90 -4.09 -10.17
N SER A 470 18.17 -4.47 -9.95
CA SER A 470 18.70 -5.73 -10.46
C SER A 470 18.09 -6.97 -9.76
N VAL A 471 18.33 -8.15 -10.34
CA VAL A 471 17.90 -9.45 -9.81
C VAL A 471 18.52 -9.83 -8.46
N ASP A 472 19.57 -9.12 -8.02
CA ASP A 472 20.43 -9.52 -6.92
C ASP A 472 19.92 -9.07 -5.53
N HIS A 473 18.78 -8.37 -5.50
CA HIS A 473 18.22 -7.76 -4.30
C HIS A 473 17.05 -8.53 -3.68
N ALA A 474 16.75 -9.74 -4.15
CA ALA A 474 15.61 -10.53 -3.68
C ALA A 474 14.28 -9.75 -3.65
N LEU A 475 14.04 -8.98 -4.71
CA LEU A 475 12.74 -8.37 -4.96
C LEU A 475 11.66 -9.45 -4.92
N ILE A 476 10.53 -9.20 -4.26
CA ILE A 476 9.38 -10.10 -4.30
C ILE A 476 8.35 -9.60 -5.30
N ASN A 477 7.71 -10.55 -5.97
CA ASN A 477 6.64 -10.31 -6.92
C ASN A 477 5.26 -10.36 -6.24
N GLN A 478 4.25 -9.74 -6.87
CA GLN A 478 2.84 -9.81 -6.43
C GLN A 478 2.53 -9.24 -5.04
N GLU A 479 3.11 -8.08 -4.75
CA GLU A 479 2.76 -7.24 -3.59
C GLU A 479 1.36 -6.62 -3.77
N SER A 480 1.26 -5.30 -3.91
CA SER A 480 -0.02 -4.62 -4.04
C SER A 480 0.13 -3.24 -4.70
N GLN A 481 -1.00 -2.75 -5.21
CA GLN A 481 -1.14 -1.39 -5.70
C GLN A 481 -2.46 -0.77 -5.20
N ALA A 482 -2.53 0.56 -5.22
CA ALA A 482 -3.72 1.36 -5.02
C ALA A 482 -3.67 2.60 -5.93
N ILE A 483 -4.82 3.20 -6.25
CA ILE A 483 -4.89 4.42 -7.06
C ILE A 483 -5.48 5.52 -6.19
N ASP A 484 -4.83 6.68 -6.14
CA ASP A 484 -5.31 7.83 -5.36
C ASP A 484 -6.55 8.47 -6.01
N SER A 485 -7.15 9.42 -5.29
CA SER A 485 -8.32 10.16 -5.77
C SER A 485 -8.05 11.01 -7.03
N ALA A 486 -6.79 11.31 -7.34
CA ALA A 486 -6.36 12.05 -8.52
C ALA A 486 -6.02 11.14 -9.72
N GLY A 487 -6.10 9.81 -9.55
CA GLY A 487 -5.78 8.83 -10.60
C GLY A 487 -4.29 8.47 -10.70
N ASN A 488 -3.48 8.79 -9.68
CA ASN A 488 -2.09 8.38 -9.63
C ASN A 488 -1.93 7.00 -8.98
N PRO A 489 -1.14 6.11 -9.59
CA PRO A 489 -0.82 4.81 -9.01
C PRO A 489 0.18 4.92 -7.85
N HIS A 490 -0.07 4.13 -6.82
CA HIS A 490 0.82 3.82 -5.71
C HIS A 490 1.04 2.31 -5.66
N VAL A 491 2.29 1.89 -5.44
CA VAL A 491 2.73 0.51 -5.47
C VAL A 491 3.57 0.25 -4.23
N ILE A 492 3.36 -0.90 -3.59
CA ILE A 492 4.29 -1.42 -2.61
C ILE A 492 5.15 -2.47 -3.29
N ILE A 493 6.46 -2.34 -3.12
CA ILE A 493 7.44 -3.38 -3.46
C ILE A 493 8.26 -3.68 -2.22
N SER A 494 8.92 -4.84 -2.16
CA SER A 494 9.89 -5.10 -1.09
C SER A 494 11.05 -5.95 -1.57
N TYR A 495 12.23 -5.63 -1.07
CA TYR A 495 13.49 -6.26 -1.44
C TYR A 495 14.51 -6.08 -0.31
N VAL A 496 15.69 -6.69 -0.43
CA VAL A 496 16.84 -6.52 0.47
C VAL A 496 17.66 -5.31 0.00
N PRO A 497 17.67 -4.19 0.74
CA PRO A 497 18.37 -2.99 0.34
C PRO A 497 19.88 -3.21 0.18
N GLY A 498 20.48 -2.54 -0.81
CA GLY A 498 21.92 -2.65 -1.12
C GLY A 498 22.86 -2.31 0.05
N ARG A 499 22.38 -1.54 1.03
CA ARG A 499 23.14 -1.25 2.26
C ARG A 499 23.40 -2.49 3.14
N TYR A 500 22.64 -3.57 2.95
CA TYR A 500 22.88 -4.85 3.65
C TYR A 500 23.73 -5.79 2.81
N THR A 501 23.38 -5.95 1.52
CA THR A 501 24.17 -6.72 0.56
C THR A 501 23.86 -6.30 -0.87
N GLN A 502 24.86 -6.37 -1.74
CA GLN A 502 24.70 -6.23 -3.20
C GLN A 502 24.42 -7.56 -3.89
N CYS A 503 24.53 -8.68 -3.15
CA CYS A 503 24.29 -10.02 -3.66
C CYS A 503 23.55 -10.86 -2.62
N VAL A 504 22.25 -11.08 -2.82
CA VAL A 504 21.45 -11.99 -1.98
C VAL A 504 21.80 -13.44 -2.33
N SER A 505 22.31 -14.16 -1.34
CA SER A 505 22.68 -15.59 -1.43
C SER A 505 21.67 -16.53 -0.78
N ASP A 506 20.82 -16.01 0.10
CA ASP A 506 19.70 -16.74 0.70
C ASP A 506 18.45 -15.87 0.63
N PHE A 507 17.60 -16.13 -0.36
CA PHE A 507 16.43 -15.33 -0.65
C PHE A 507 15.48 -15.21 0.55
N VAL A 508 15.25 -16.31 1.27
CA VAL A 508 14.27 -16.34 2.35
C VAL A 508 14.85 -15.69 3.61
N GLN A 509 16.03 -16.11 4.05
CA GLN A 509 16.62 -15.62 5.30
C GLN A 509 17.02 -14.15 5.21
N GLN A 510 17.54 -13.69 4.07
CA GLN A 510 17.94 -12.28 3.93
C GLN A 510 16.74 -11.35 3.77
N ARG A 511 15.62 -11.81 3.18
CA ARG A 511 14.35 -11.06 3.25
C ARG A 511 13.83 -10.95 4.67
N ILE A 512 13.84 -12.05 5.43
CA ILE A 512 13.40 -12.02 6.83
C ILE A 512 14.25 -11.07 7.66
N SER A 513 15.57 -11.14 7.55
CA SER A 513 16.48 -10.37 8.40
C SER A 513 16.73 -8.93 7.94
N SER A 514 16.65 -8.66 6.63
CA SER A 514 17.12 -7.38 6.04
C SER A 514 16.12 -6.76 5.06
N GLY A 515 15.01 -7.43 4.74
CA GLY A 515 14.02 -6.94 3.79
C GLY A 515 13.29 -5.69 4.28
N HIS A 516 13.04 -4.75 3.37
CA HIS A 516 12.24 -3.54 3.63
C HIS A 516 11.21 -3.36 2.52
N ALA A 517 10.05 -2.79 2.89
CA ALA A 517 9.04 -2.37 1.94
C ALA A 517 9.32 -0.94 1.46
N PHE A 518 8.95 -0.65 0.22
CA PHE A 518 9.10 0.64 -0.42
C PHE A 518 7.77 1.07 -1.01
N HIS A 519 7.43 2.33 -0.78
CA HIS A 519 6.33 3.01 -1.43
C HIS A 519 6.83 3.67 -2.70
N VAL A 520 6.32 3.22 -3.85
CA VAL A 520 6.63 3.75 -5.17
C VAL A 520 5.37 4.37 -5.73
N TRP A 521 5.37 5.64 -6.07
CA TRP A 521 4.17 6.32 -6.55
C TRP A 521 4.47 7.32 -7.66
N ARG A 522 3.46 7.59 -8.47
CA ARG A 522 3.50 8.67 -9.46
C ARG A 522 2.96 9.94 -8.83
N ASP A 523 3.70 11.04 -8.90
CA ASP A 523 3.21 12.34 -8.43
C ASP A 523 2.31 13.03 -9.47
N SER A 524 1.73 14.17 -9.09
CA SER A 524 0.83 14.95 -9.96
C SER A 524 1.51 15.50 -11.21
N ALA A 525 2.84 15.66 -11.20
CA ALA A 525 3.64 16.03 -12.37
C ALA A 525 3.91 14.83 -13.30
N GLY A 526 3.51 13.62 -12.90
CA GLY A 526 3.72 12.39 -13.64
C GLY A 526 5.09 11.76 -13.45
N SER A 527 5.86 12.25 -12.48
CA SER A 527 7.16 11.69 -12.11
C SER A 527 7.00 10.58 -11.08
N TRP A 528 7.81 9.54 -11.19
CA TRP A 528 7.82 8.47 -10.20
C TRP A 528 8.73 8.82 -9.03
N ARG A 529 8.25 8.54 -7.83
CA ARG A 529 8.90 8.75 -6.54
C ARG A 529 8.98 7.42 -5.81
N LYS A 530 9.97 7.30 -4.94
CA LYS A 530 10.19 6.13 -4.11
C LYS A 530 10.62 6.54 -2.72
N MET A 531 10.04 5.89 -1.73
CA MET A 531 10.43 6.02 -0.34
C MET A 531 10.51 4.64 0.29
N GLU A 532 11.56 4.40 1.06
CA GLU A 532 11.60 3.25 1.95
C GLU A 532 10.68 3.47 3.14
N ILE A 533 9.86 2.46 3.45
CA ILE A 533 9.12 2.45 4.70
C ILE A 533 10.13 2.05 5.80
N PRO A 534 10.39 2.90 6.82
CA PRO A 534 11.43 2.70 7.82
C PRO A 534 11.03 1.66 8.89
N VAL A 535 10.49 0.53 8.44
CA VAL A 535 10.04 -0.60 9.25
C VAL A 535 10.54 -1.88 8.59
N ALA A 536 11.34 -2.65 9.32
CA ALA A 536 11.84 -3.92 8.84
C ALA A 536 10.69 -4.89 8.53
N LEU A 537 10.83 -5.61 7.40
CA LEU A 537 9.82 -6.55 6.95
C LEU A 537 9.71 -7.74 7.92
N ASN A 538 10.81 -8.22 8.53
CA ASN A 538 10.80 -9.33 9.49
C ASN A 538 10.03 -10.58 8.99
N ALA A 539 9.95 -10.76 7.68
CA ALA A 539 9.13 -11.75 7.01
C ALA A 539 9.60 -11.98 5.59
N PHE A 540 9.26 -13.15 5.05
CA PHE A 540 9.40 -13.44 3.62
C PHE A 540 8.28 -12.77 2.80
N GLY A 541 7.04 -12.84 3.32
CA GLY A 541 5.81 -12.56 2.59
C GLY A 541 5.56 -11.09 2.23
N ARG A 542 4.40 -10.88 1.62
CA ARG A 542 3.99 -9.63 0.96
C ARG A 542 3.03 -8.78 1.78
N SER A 543 2.97 -7.51 1.45
CA SER A 543 2.19 -6.43 2.06
C SER A 543 1.05 -5.97 1.15
N GLN A 544 -0.03 -5.50 1.76
CA GLN A 544 -1.20 -4.95 1.07
C GLN A 544 -1.29 -3.44 1.27
N LEU A 545 -1.51 -2.69 0.20
CA LEU A 545 -1.73 -1.24 0.22
C LEU A 545 -3.21 -0.91 0.03
N VAL A 546 -3.69 0.02 0.85
CA VAL A 546 -4.94 0.78 0.64
C VAL A 546 -4.70 2.26 0.88
N LEU A 547 -5.53 3.11 0.25
CA LEU A 547 -5.55 4.56 0.44
C LEU A 547 -6.94 4.96 0.94
N ASP A 548 -7.03 5.79 1.98
CA ASP A 548 -8.30 6.35 2.44
C ASP A 548 -8.79 7.52 1.56
N GLY A 549 -9.93 8.12 1.92
CA GLY A 549 -10.50 9.25 1.19
C GLY A 549 -9.65 10.53 1.19
N ALA A 550 -8.65 10.63 2.08
CA ALA A 550 -7.66 11.70 2.11
C ALA A 550 -6.34 11.29 1.43
N ASN A 551 -6.31 10.12 0.77
CA ASN A 551 -5.14 9.50 0.17
C ASN A 551 -4.04 9.12 1.17
N ASN A 552 -4.34 9.05 2.47
CA ASN A 552 -3.36 8.52 3.41
C ASN A 552 -3.13 7.03 3.12
N ALA A 553 -1.88 6.61 3.19
CA ALA A 553 -1.48 5.24 2.90
C ALA A 553 -1.54 4.37 4.15
N TYR A 554 -2.11 3.17 4.00
CA TYR A 554 -2.09 2.13 5.01
C TYR A 554 -1.50 0.88 4.36
N VAL A 555 -0.33 0.46 4.85
CA VAL A 555 0.36 -0.75 4.41
C VAL A 555 0.18 -1.81 5.47
N VAL A 556 -0.56 -2.85 5.12
CA VAL A 556 -0.74 -4.05 5.94
C VAL A 556 0.37 -5.03 5.59
N MET A 557 1.41 -5.05 6.41
CA MET A 557 2.57 -5.92 6.30
C MET A 557 2.24 -7.36 6.75
N PRO A 558 3.12 -8.34 6.48
CA PRO A 558 3.00 -9.69 6.99
C PRO A 558 2.69 -9.73 8.49
N TYR A 559 1.93 -10.75 8.88
CA TYR A 559 1.37 -10.95 10.22
C TYR A 559 0.32 -9.91 10.67
N GLY A 560 -0.17 -9.07 9.75
CA GLY A 560 -1.24 -8.10 10.01
C GLY A 560 -0.76 -6.80 10.65
N ARG A 561 0.55 -6.51 10.61
CA ARG A 561 1.11 -5.22 11.04
C ARG A 561 0.60 -4.10 10.14
N ILE A 562 0.22 -2.96 10.71
CA ILE A 562 -0.25 -1.78 9.95
C ILE A 562 0.74 -0.64 10.14
N VAL A 563 1.28 -0.15 9.04
CA VAL A 563 2.12 1.04 8.97
C VAL A 563 1.43 2.08 8.10
N THR A 564 1.42 3.33 8.53
CA THR A 564 0.65 4.38 7.87
C THR A 564 1.51 5.59 7.55
N ALA A 565 1.15 6.34 6.50
CA ALA A 565 1.71 7.65 6.20
C ALA A 565 0.62 8.58 5.66
N SER A 566 0.67 9.85 6.02
CA SER A 566 -0.29 10.85 5.55
C SER A 566 0.03 11.34 4.14
N ALA A 567 -1.00 11.62 3.35
CA ALA A 567 -0.79 12.31 2.06
C ALA A 567 -0.28 13.74 2.27
N ALA A 568 -0.67 14.38 3.37
CA ALA A 568 -0.28 15.73 3.73
C ALA A 568 1.24 15.89 3.95
N SER A 569 1.94 14.83 4.36
CA SER A 569 3.40 14.80 4.48
C SER A 569 4.11 14.47 3.15
N GLY A 570 3.36 14.19 2.08
CA GLY A 570 3.90 13.54 0.89
C GLY A 570 4.32 12.09 1.15
N TRP A 571 3.63 11.39 2.06
CA TRP A 571 3.91 10.03 2.52
C TRP A 571 5.32 9.85 3.11
N THR A 572 5.80 10.84 3.87
CA THR A 572 7.13 10.85 4.49
C THR A 572 7.15 10.52 5.98
N ASP A 573 5.98 10.44 6.62
CA ASP A 573 5.75 10.31 8.06
C ASP A 573 5.42 8.87 8.50
N TRP A 574 5.95 7.85 7.80
CA TRP A 574 5.63 6.45 8.07
C TRP A 574 5.74 6.05 9.54
N THR A 575 4.63 5.57 10.11
CA THR A 575 4.57 5.14 11.51
C THR A 575 3.84 3.83 11.67
N VAL A 576 4.36 2.93 12.52
CA VAL A 576 3.64 1.72 12.93
C VAL A 576 2.43 2.13 13.77
N ARG A 577 1.23 1.75 13.34
CA ARG A 577 -0.03 2.02 14.05
C ARG A 577 -0.62 0.77 14.69
N PHE A 578 -0.23 -0.40 14.19
CA PHE A 578 -0.57 -1.67 14.79
C PHE A 578 0.54 -2.68 14.52
N ASP A 579 1.00 -3.37 15.56
CA ASP A 579 2.14 -4.29 15.51
C ASP A 579 1.75 -5.75 15.20
N GLY A 580 0.46 -6.02 14.94
CA GLY A 580 -0.04 -7.38 14.69
C GLY A 580 -0.30 -8.18 15.97
N SER A 581 -0.02 -7.61 17.15
CA SER A 581 -0.21 -8.29 18.43
C SER A 581 -1.65 -8.76 18.62
N GLY A 582 -1.82 -9.94 19.23
CA GLY A 582 -3.13 -10.55 19.45
C GLY A 582 -3.74 -11.27 18.24
N LEU A 583 -3.30 -11.01 17.00
CA LEU A 583 -3.83 -11.72 15.83
C LEU A 583 -3.37 -13.17 15.76
N ASN A 584 -2.09 -13.42 16.09
CA ASN A 584 -1.40 -14.68 15.80
C ASN A 584 -1.55 -15.09 14.32
N ALA A 585 -1.52 -14.11 13.40
CA ALA A 585 -1.63 -14.35 11.98
C ALA A 585 -0.39 -15.09 11.44
N PHE A 586 -0.58 -15.93 10.42
CA PHE A 586 0.51 -16.56 9.69
C PHE A 586 0.69 -15.90 8.32
N GLY A 587 1.96 -15.59 8.01
CA GLY A 587 2.38 -15.14 6.69
C GLY A 587 1.69 -13.86 6.26
N GLU A 588 0.97 -13.95 5.15
CA GLU A 588 0.35 -12.84 4.43
C GLU A 588 -1.10 -12.62 4.85
N VAL A 589 -1.71 -11.56 4.34
CA VAL A 589 -3.11 -11.22 4.59
C VAL A 589 -3.76 -10.66 3.33
N VAL A 590 -5.09 -10.61 3.32
CA VAL A 590 -5.90 -10.02 2.25
C VAL A 590 -6.74 -8.89 2.84
N VAL A 591 -6.87 -7.77 2.11
CA VAL A 591 -7.61 -6.58 2.56
C VAL A 591 -8.85 -6.35 1.73
N ASP A 592 -9.93 -5.87 2.35
CA ASP A 592 -11.15 -5.46 1.66
C ASP A 592 -11.02 -4.02 1.16
N ARG A 593 -10.61 -3.85 -0.09
CA ARG A 593 -10.46 -2.53 -0.73
C ARG A 593 -11.79 -1.79 -0.87
N GLY A 594 -12.90 -2.53 -1.01
CA GLY A 594 -14.24 -1.94 -1.15
C GLY A 594 -14.76 -1.30 0.13
N ARG A 595 -14.28 -1.75 1.31
CA ARG A 595 -14.74 -1.24 2.60
C ARG A 595 -14.09 0.07 3.02
N ILE A 596 -12.96 0.44 2.40
CA ILE A 596 -12.20 1.67 2.73
C ILE A 596 -13.05 2.93 2.58
N ALA A 597 -13.97 2.97 1.61
CA ALA A 597 -14.91 4.08 1.41
C ALA A 597 -15.81 4.36 2.64
N SER A 598 -15.97 3.40 3.55
CA SER A 598 -16.70 3.55 4.82
C SER A 598 -15.82 3.96 6.01
N GLY A 599 -14.54 4.26 5.76
CA GLY A 599 -13.55 4.55 6.81
C GLY A 599 -13.13 3.32 7.61
N VAL A 600 -13.31 2.11 7.06
CA VAL A 600 -12.97 0.85 7.73
C VAL A 600 -12.07 -0.02 6.85
N LEU A 601 -10.95 -0.45 7.39
CA LEU A 601 -10.08 -1.48 6.83
C LEU A 601 -10.43 -2.84 7.44
N SER A 602 -10.88 -3.78 6.60
CA SER A 602 -10.98 -5.19 6.98
C SER A 602 -9.78 -5.97 6.48
N ILE A 603 -9.26 -6.85 7.33
CA ILE A 603 -8.15 -7.75 7.02
C ILE A 603 -8.63 -9.19 7.23
N LEU A 604 -8.67 -9.98 6.15
CA LEU A 604 -8.84 -11.43 6.19
C LEU A 604 -7.49 -12.08 6.46
N TYR A 605 -7.42 -12.88 7.50
CA TYR A 605 -6.20 -13.57 7.91
C TYR A 605 -6.49 -14.95 8.50
N GLN A 606 -5.48 -15.82 8.48
CA GLN A 606 -5.53 -17.13 9.11
C GLN A 606 -4.53 -17.24 10.25
N ARG A 607 -4.93 -17.85 11.36
CA ARG A 607 -4.05 -18.05 12.52
C ARG A 607 -2.97 -19.09 12.25
N ARG A 608 -1.78 -18.85 12.80
CA ARG A 608 -0.65 -19.78 12.77
C ARG A 608 -1.03 -21.12 13.41
N SER A 609 -0.56 -22.17 12.77
CA SER A 609 -0.71 -23.56 13.21
C SER A 609 0.55 -24.36 12.82
N SER A 610 0.58 -25.64 13.16
CA SER A 610 1.71 -26.55 12.91
C SER A 610 1.34 -27.68 11.96
N GLY A 611 2.24 -27.97 11.02
CA GLY A 611 2.06 -29.03 10.03
C GLY A 611 0.82 -28.78 9.18
N THR A 612 -0.11 -29.72 9.20
CA THR A 612 -1.38 -29.66 8.45
C THR A 612 -2.61 -29.50 9.35
N THR A 613 -2.40 -29.10 10.62
CA THR A 613 -3.50 -28.95 11.59
C THR A 613 -4.36 -27.74 11.20
N PRO A 614 -5.67 -27.93 10.88
CA PRO A 614 -6.57 -26.83 10.52
C PRO A 614 -6.55 -25.70 11.55
N SER A 615 -6.81 -24.47 11.12
CA SER A 615 -6.73 -23.31 12.00
C SER A 615 -7.80 -22.26 11.72
N PRO A 616 -8.09 -21.37 12.70
CA PRO A 616 -9.09 -20.34 12.51
C PRO A 616 -8.75 -19.36 11.39
N ILE A 617 -9.71 -19.13 10.48
CA ILE A 617 -9.71 -18.01 9.54
C ILE A 617 -10.68 -16.92 10.03
N ARG A 618 -10.25 -15.66 9.94
CA ARG A 618 -10.85 -14.56 10.68
C ARG A 618 -10.81 -13.26 9.88
N VAL A 619 -11.67 -12.32 10.24
CA VAL A 619 -11.67 -10.94 9.72
C VAL A 619 -11.56 -9.98 10.89
N VAL A 620 -10.51 -9.17 10.89
CA VAL A 620 -10.34 -8.06 11.83
C VAL A 620 -10.66 -6.74 11.13
N ASP A 621 -11.36 -5.85 11.85
CA ASP A 621 -11.80 -4.54 11.36
C ASP A 621 -11.13 -3.41 12.13
N PHE A 622 -10.65 -2.40 11.41
CA PHE A 622 -10.05 -1.18 11.96
C PHE A 622 -10.74 0.06 11.39
N ARG A 623 -11.07 1.03 12.23
CA ARG A 623 -11.44 2.38 11.79
C ARG A 623 -10.17 3.13 11.38
N LEU A 624 -10.25 3.81 10.24
CA LEU A 624 -9.21 4.66 9.67
C LEU A 624 -9.41 6.11 10.10
N GLY A 625 -8.31 6.85 10.26
CA GLY A 625 -8.31 8.25 10.68
C GLY A 625 -8.10 8.40 12.17
#